data_AF-A0A7Y4VJH6-F1
#
_entry.id   AF-A0A7Y4VJH6-F1
#
_cell.length_a   1.000
_cell.length_b   1.000
_cell.length_c   1.000
_cell.angle_alpha   90.00
_cell.angle_beta   90.00
_cell.angle_gamma   90.00
#
_symmetry.space_group_name_H-M   'P 1'
#
loop_
_entity.id
_entity.type
_entity.pdbx_description
1 polymer ?
#
loop_
_entity_poly.entity_id
_entity_poly.type
_entity_poly.pdbx_seq_one_letter_code
_entity_poly.pdbx_strand_id
1 'polypeptide(L)'
;MFKRMFLLFAALTFVIFIQNTNSEPRRMVLEFCTGTWCGYCPCGHAAADQILIQYPNTIVIAYHGSSTDPWKDFTGNTIRSMLGFSAYPTGVFDRTNHPGNNGAPYPYVTSNMWVSYAQSRYNSTPNSRVDAVVTATGYNTTTREYTATIQTTANVTLTGQYKIVYVLTEDNVVYPQYFYASCGSPVGYHNDYVHMDIARIVINGATGENLNTGTWNQNQVITKSISTILDASWVPANCNVNIIVYKDSSDLFFGTVEQGTKQGVTSLVGITSNNNEVPEKYSLNQNYPNPFNPTTNIQFTIPKDGFVTLRVFNSSGQLVETYTDGFMSAGSYNVDVDGTQLSSGIYFYTLTAGDFRETKKMILIK
;
A
#
# COMPACT_ATOMS: atom_id res chain seq x y z
N MET A 1 42.06 65.80 5.15
CA MET A 1 40.68 65.35 5.37
C MET A 1 40.49 64.01 4.66
N PHE A 2 40.91 62.91 5.29
CA PHE A 2 40.85 61.56 4.70
C PHE A 2 39.52 60.90 5.06
N LYS A 3 38.66 60.62 4.06
CA LYS A 3 37.46 59.79 4.23
C LYS A 3 37.88 58.32 4.12
N ARG A 4 37.79 57.58 5.24
CA ARG A 4 37.90 56.12 5.28
C ARG A 4 36.57 55.52 4.81
N MET A 5 36.62 54.68 3.78
CA MET A 5 35.49 53.91 3.27
C MET A 5 35.50 52.56 3.99
N PHE A 6 34.51 52.33 4.86
CA PHE A 6 34.28 51.03 5.50
C PHE A 6 33.43 50.17 4.56
N LEU A 7 34.02 49.11 4.01
CA LEU A 7 33.28 48.02 3.36
C LEU A 7 32.80 47.06 4.46
N LEU A 8 31.49 46.99 4.68
CA LEU A 8 30.87 45.92 5.46
C LEU A 8 30.89 44.63 4.63
N PHE A 9 31.66 43.64 5.09
CA PHE A 9 31.50 42.25 4.65
C PHE A 9 30.30 41.65 5.39
N ALA A 10 29.20 41.43 4.68
CA ALA A 10 28.10 40.60 5.18
C ALA A 10 28.51 39.13 5.05
N ALA A 11 28.86 38.49 6.17
CA ALA A 11 29.05 37.05 6.22
C ALA A 11 27.69 36.38 6.07
N LEU A 12 27.43 35.83 4.88
CA LEU A 12 26.24 35.04 4.61
C LEU A 12 26.43 33.66 5.25
N THR A 13 25.96 33.51 6.50
CA THR A 13 25.90 32.20 7.15
C THR A 13 24.85 31.35 6.42
N PHE A 14 25.33 30.42 5.59
CA PHE A 14 24.51 29.34 5.05
C PHE A 14 24.09 28.45 6.22
N VAL A 15 22.85 28.63 6.69
CA VAL A 15 22.21 27.65 7.56
C VAL A 15 21.87 26.46 6.67
N ILE A 16 22.66 25.40 6.77
CA ILE A 16 22.30 24.10 6.21
C ILE A 16 21.09 23.64 7.02
N PHE A 17 19.90 23.74 6.44
CA PHE A 17 18.76 23.00 6.95
C PHE A 17 19.08 21.52 6.77
N ILE A 18 19.43 20.84 7.86
CA ILE A 18 19.32 19.40 7.93
C ILE A 18 17.82 19.13 7.81
N GLN A 19 17.36 18.75 6.61
CA GLN A 19 16.07 18.11 6.48
C GLN A 19 16.17 16.81 7.28
N ASN A 20 15.59 16.79 8.47
CA ASN A 20 15.20 15.53 9.08
C ASN A 20 14.23 14.90 8.10
N THR A 21 14.71 13.96 7.30
CA THR A 21 13.85 13.04 6.55
C THR A 21 13.15 12.21 7.61
N ASN A 22 12.00 12.68 8.10
CA ASN A 22 11.18 11.84 8.97
C ASN A 22 10.75 10.68 8.08
N SER A 23 11.32 9.51 8.35
CA SER A 23 10.96 8.26 7.69
C SER A 23 9.45 8.04 7.77
N GLU A 24 8.83 7.58 6.70
CA GLU A 24 7.44 7.12 6.74
C GLU A 24 7.28 6.07 7.85
N PRO A 25 6.11 6.05 8.55
CA PRO A 25 5.77 4.96 9.44
C PRO A 25 5.92 3.63 8.68
N ARG A 26 6.52 2.64 9.35
CA ARG A 26 6.66 1.32 8.76
C ARG A 26 5.28 0.72 8.55
N ARG A 27 4.99 0.32 7.31
CA ARG A 27 3.81 -0.46 6.97
C ARG A 27 4.14 -1.94 7.14
N MET A 28 3.54 -2.53 8.16
CA MET A 28 3.71 -3.96 8.45
C MET A 28 3.22 -4.79 7.25
N VAL A 29 3.90 -5.89 6.97
CA VAL A 29 3.47 -6.83 5.93
C VAL A 29 3.05 -8.14 6.58
N LEU A 30 1.79 -8.54 6.38
CA LEU A 30 1.25 -9.85 6.71
C LEU A 30 1.12 -10.68 5.43
N GLU A 31 1.98 -11.69 5.31
CA GLU A 31 1.90 -12.71 4.28
C GLU A 31 1.36 -13.99 4.92
N PHE A 32 0.23 -14.54 4.43
CA PHE A 32 -0.34 -15.75 5.02
C PHE A 32 -0.82 -16.74 3.98
N CYS A 33 -0.92 -18.01 4.37
CA CYS A 33 -1.51 -19.05 3.54
C CYS A 33 -2.97 -19.34 3.95
N THR A 34 -3.80 -19.62 2.95
CA THR A 34 -5.22 -19.92 3.14
C THR A 34 -5.73 -20.89 2.08
N GLY A 35 -7.00 -21.29 2.19
CA GLY A 35 -7.67 -22.08 1.16
C GLY A 35 -9.18 -22.19 1.36
N THR A 36 -9.90 -22.30 0.24
CA THR A 36 -11.38 -22.38 0.20
C THR A 36 -11.94 -23.63 0.91
N TRP A 37 -11.15 -24.71 0.95
CA TRP A 37 -11.47 -25.97 1.63
C TRP A 37 -11.19 -25.94 3.15
N CYS A 38 -10.42 -24.96 3.63
CA CYS A 38 -9.88 -24.94 4.97
C CYS A 38 -10.88 -24.30 5.96
N GLY A 39 -11.50 -25.12 6.79
CA GLY A 39 -12.51 -24.68 7.78
C GLY A 39 -12.01 -23.72 8.85
N TYR A 40 -10.69 -23.66 9.10
CA TYR A 40 -10.07 -22.73 10.05
C TYR A 40 -9.64 -21.41 9.39
N CYS A 41 -9.54 -21.36 8.07
CA CYS A 41 -9.05 -20.20 7.36
C CYS A 41 -9.92 -18.94 7.49
N PRO A 42 -11.26 -19.03 7.64
CA PRO A 42 -12.08 -17.88 8.00
C PRO A 42 -11.67 -17.20 9.31
N CYS A 43 -11.15 -17.93 10.31
CA CYS A 43 -10.58 -17.30 11.51
C CYS A 43 -9.31 -16.49 11.19
N GLY A 44 -8.49 -16.94 10.23
CA GLY A 44 -7.33 -16.20 9.74
C GLY A 44 -7.74 -14.91 9.03
N HIS A 45 -8.75 -14.99 8.16
CA HIS A 45 -9.29 -13.80 7.48
C HIS A 45 -9.85 -12.80 8.50
N ALA A 46 -10.65 -13.25 9.47
CA ALA A 46 -11.16 -12.37 10.53
C ALA A 46 -10.04 -11.74 11.38
N ALA A 47 -8.94 -12.46 11.63
CA ALA A 47 -7.78 -11.90 12.32
C ALA A 47 -7.04 -10.85 11.47
N ALA A 48 -6.92 -11.07 10.15
CA ALA A 48 -6.37 -10.07 9.23
C ALA A 48 -7.25 -8.81 9.16
N ASP A 49 -8.57 -8.97 9.12
CA ASP A 49 -9.52 -7.84 9.16
C ASP A 49 -9.38 -7.04 10.47
N GLN A 50 -9.25 -7.73 11.61
CA GLN A 50 -9.01 -7.07 12.90
C GLN A 50 -7.67 -6.31 12.92
N ILE A 51 -6.64 -6.85 12.28
CA ILE A 51 -5.36 -6.15 12.11
C ILE A 51 -5.55 -4.92 11.24
N LEU A 52 -6.28 -5.00 10.13
CA LEU A 52 -6.54 -3.84 9.28
C LEU A 52 -7.41 -2.79 10.00
N ILE A 53 -8.27 -3.16 10.94
CA ILE A 53 -8.98 -2.17 11.76
C ILE A 53 -8.03 -1.42 12.71
N GLN A 54 -7.03 -2.10 13.26
CA GLN A 54 -6.10 -1.50 14.25
C GLN A 54 -4.86 -0.86 13.63
N TYR A 55 -4.34 -1.46 12.56
CA TYR A 55 -3.14 -1.13 11.81
C TYR A 55 -3.45 -1.09 10.31
N PRO A 56 -4.27 -0.15 9.88
CA PRO A 56 -4.89 -0.12 8.55
C PRO A 56 -3.94 0.14 7.37
N ASN A 57 -2.74 0.62 7.64
CA ASN A 57 -1.68 0.69 6.62
C ASN A 57 -0.92 -0.65 6.45
N THR A 58 -1.35 -1.72 7.13
CA THR A 58 -0.78 -3.06 6.97
C THR A 58 -1.04 -3.56 5.56
N ILE A 59 0.00 -4.12 4.95
CA ILE A 59 -0.10 -4.82 3.68
C ILE A 59 -0.46 -6.27 3.98
N VAL A 60 -1.59 -6.73 3.46
CA VAL A 60 -2.07 -8.09 3.64
C VAL A 60 -1.99 -8.81 2.30
N ILE A 61 -1.48 -10.04 2.29
CA ILE A 61 -1.39 -10.88 1.10
C ILE A 61 -1.81 -12.31 1.47
N ALA A 62 -2.88 -12.78 0.83
CA ALA A 62 -3.46 -14.11 1.01
C ALA A 62 -2.97 -15.07 -0.09
N TYR A 63 -2.04 -15.96 0.26
CA TYR A 63 -1.56 -17.01 -0.63
C TYR A 63 -2.43 -18.25 -0.52
N HIS A 64 -3.31 -18.44 -1.50
CA HIS A 64 -4.14 -19.64 -1.59
C HIS A 64 -3.32 -20.89 -1.95
N GLY A 65 -3.72 -22.06 -1.46
CA GLY A 65 -3.00 -23.33 -1.71
C GLY A 65 -3.79 -24.62 -1.48
N SER A 66 -3.11 -25.76 -1.70
CA SER A 66 -3.65 -27.13 -1.90
C SER A 66 -4.17 -27.40 -3.33
N SER A 67 -4.39 -28.66 -3.70
CA SER A 67 -4.70 -29.09 -5.07
C SER A 67 -6.09 -28.70 -5.58
N THR A 68 -7.05 -28.41 -4.70
CA THR A 68 -8.45 -28.09 -5.06
C THR A 68 -8.78 -26.60 -5.01
N ASP A 69 -7.86 -25.74 -4.57
CA ASP A 69 -8.12 -24.31 -4.46
C ASP A 69 -7.99 -23.61 -5.83
N PRO A 70 -8.97 -22.78 -6.25
CA PRO A 70 -8.97 -22.14 -7.56
C PRO A 70 -7.82 -21.15 -7.78
N TRP A 71 -7.21 -20.63 -6.71
CA TRP A 71 -6.17 -19.60 -6.78
C TRP A 71 -4.79 -20.13 -6.35
N LYS A 72 -4.61 -21.45 -6.28
CA LYS A 72 -3.33 -22.09 -5.92
C LYS A 72 -2.21 -21.86 -6.94
N ASP A 73 -2.59 -21.71 -8.21
CA ASP A 73 -1.69 -21.60 -9.35
C ASP A 73 -1.69 -20.16 -9.82
N PHE A 74 -0.54 -19.51 -9.65
CA PHE A 74 -0.28 -18.19 -10.16
C PHE A 74 1.21 -18.06 -10.49
N THR A 75 1.55 -17.13 -11.38
CA THR A 75 2.95 -16.81 -11.67
C THR A 75 3.66 -16.39 -10.39
N GLY A 76 4.72 -17.13 -10.02
CA GLY A 76 5.48 -16.89 -8.79
C GLY A 76 4.96 -17.63 -7.55
N ASN A 77 4.04 -18.59 -7.69
CA ASN A 77 3.48 -19.34 -6.56
C ASN A 77 4.48 -20.12 -5.68
N THR A 78 5.72 -20.33 -6.15
CA THR A 78 6.81 -20.91 -5.33
C THR A 78 7.15 -20.04 -4.11
N ILE A 79 6.73 -18.77 -4.09
CA ILE A 79 6.83 -17.88 -2.92
C ILE A 79 6.18 -18.52 -1.67
N ARG A 80 5.07 -19.25 -1.84
CA ARG A 80 4.36 -19.92 -0.74
C ARG A 80 5.25 -20.92 -0.02
N SER A 81 5.99 -21.74 -0.77
CA SER A 81 6.96 -22.69 -0.20
C SER A 81 8.19 -22.00 0.36
N MET A 82 8.66 -20.91 -0.26
CA MET A 82 9.84 -20.16 0.20
C MET A 82 9.59 -19.40 1.51
N LEU A 83 8.34 -19.02 1.77
CA LEU A 83 7.89 -18.46 3.06
C LEU A 83 7.62 -19.55 4.12
N GLY A 84 7.82 -20.84 3.79
CA GLY A 84 7.78 -21.92 4.77
C GLY A 84 6.38 -22.32 5.26
N PHE A 85 5.32 -21.97 4.54
CA PHE A 85 3.96 -22.35 4.92
C PHE A 85 3.74 -23.86 4.82
N SER A 86 3.41 -24.52 5.94
CA SER A 86 3.17 -25.96 6.01
C SER A 86 1.81 -26.36 6.60
N ALA A 87 1.04 -25.39 7.11
CA ALA A 87 -0.31 -25.57 7.66
C ALA A 87 -1.19 -24.35 7.36
N TYR A 88 -2.52 -24.50 7.44
CA TYR A 88 -3.49 -23.46 7.07
C TYR A 88 -4.47 -23.17 8.22
N PRO A 89 -4.77 -21.89 8.54
CA PRO A 89 -4.04 -20.70 8.13
C PRO A 89 -2.77 -20.52 8.96
N THR A 90 -1.67 -20.16 8.31
CA THR A 90 -0.44 -19.71 9.00
C THR A 90 0.10 -18.46 8.31
N GLY A 91 0.73 -17.58 9.10
CA GLY A 91 1.15 -16.25 8.64
C GLY A 91 2.58 -15.93 9.06
N VAL A 92 3.19 -15.02 8.30
CA VAL A 92 4.50 -14.43 8.55
C VAL A 92 4.33 -12.92 8.53
N PHE A 93 4.84 -12.25 9.57
CA PHE A 93 4.85 -10.80 9.60
C PHE A 93 6.26 -10.29 9.37
N ASP A 94 6.39 -9.37 8.42
CA ASP A 94 7.63 -8.67 8.11
C ASP A 94 8.82 -9.60 7.79
N ARG A 95 8.58 -10.89 7.54
CA ARG A 95 9.62 -11.92 7.36
C ARG A 95 10.63 -11.91 8.51
N THR A 96 10.11 -11.79 9.73
CA THR A 96 10.89 -11.81 10.98
C THR A 96 10.59 -13.07 11.78
N ASN A 97 11.55 -13.49 12.61
CA ASN A 97 11.42 -14.69 13.41
C ASN A 97 10.40 -14.50 14.55
N HIS A 98 9.60 -15.52 14.84
CA HIS A 98 8.65 -15.49 15.95
C HIS A 98 9.29 -16.07 17.24
N PRO A 99 9.25 -15.36 18.38
CA PRO A 99 9.90 -15.80 19.63
C PRO A 99 9.14 -16.89 20.43
N GLY A 100 8.00 -17.38 19.96
CA GLY A 100 7.12 -18.23 20.77
C GLY A 100 6.75 -19.59 20.17
N ASN A 101 7.45 -20.10 19.16
CA ASN A 101 7.16 -21.44 18.65
C ASN A 101 8.04 -22.51 19.33
N ASN A 102 7.94 -22.67 20.65
CA ASN A 102 8.49 -23.74 21.52
C ASN A 102 9.36 -24.83 20.85
N GLY A 103 10.49 -24.47 20.23
CA GLY A 103 11.36 -25.42 19.53
C GLY A 103 10.79 -26.09 18.27
N ALA A 104 9.66 -25.63 17.72
CA ALA A 104 9.19 -26.09 16.42
C ALA A 104 10.06 -25.49 15.29
N PRO A 105 10.45 -26.29 14.28
CA PRO A 105 11.41 -25.88 13.26
C PRO A 105 10.87 -24.82 12.29
N TYR A 106 9.60 -24.41 12.42
CA TYR A 106 8.96 -23.48 11.51
C TYR A 106 8.44 -22.22 12.22
N PRO A 107 8.86 -21.02 11.78
CA PRO A 107 8.61 -19.74 12.47
C PRO A 107 7.28 -19.03 12.16
N TYR A 108 6.27 -19.72 11.61
CA TYR A 108 4.96 -19.13 11.34
C TYR A 108 4.08 -19.03 12.60
N VAL A 109 3.13 -18.10 12.59
CA VAL A 109 2.12 -17.94 13.65
C VAL A 109 0.75 -18.46 13.23
N THR A 110 0.04 -19.12 14.14
CA THR A 110 -1.37 -19.50 13.95
C THR A 110 -2.27 -18.27 14.06
N SER A 111 -3.42 -18.30 13.39
CA SER A 111 -4.32 -17.13 13.25
C SER A 111 -4.74 -16.48 14.58
N ASN A 112 -4.90 -17.26 15.65
CA ASN A 112 -5.23 -16.75 16.99
C ASN A 112 -4.14 -15.89 17.64
N MET A 113 -2.91 -15.89 17.09
CA MET A 113 -1.78 -15.09 17.58
C MET A 113 -1.50 -13.84 16.73
N TRP A 114 -2.17 -13.70 15.58
CA TRP A 114 -1.85 -12.67 14.59
C TRP A 114 -2.04 -11.26 15.14
N VAL A 115 -3.16 -10.98 15.82
CA VAL A 115 -3.47 -9.65 16.35
C VAL A 115 -2.45 -9.20 17.41
N SER A 116 -2.10 -10.08 18.36
CA SER A 116 -1.10 -9.74 19.39
C SER A 116 0.30 -9.58 18.81
N TYR A 117 0.65 -10.36 17.78
CA TYR A 117 1.94 -10.23 17.12
C TYR A 117 2.03 -8.98 16.27
N ALA A 118 0.95 -8.60 15.56
CA ALA A 118 0.84 -7.33 14.87
C ALA A 118 1.13 -6.14 15.81
N GLN A 119 0.52 -6.14 17.00
CA GLN A 119 0.77 -5.13 18.02
C GLN A 119 2.24 -5.10 18.47
N SER A 120 2.85 -6.27 18.73
CA SER A 120 4.27 -6.37 19.08
C SER A 120 5.19 -5.83 17.99
N ARG A 121 4.90 -6.16 16.72
CA ARG A 121 5.67 -5.66 15.58
C ARG A 121 5.55 -4.16 15.38
N TYR A 122 4.33 -3.64 15.44
CA TYR A 122 4.08 -2.21 15.35
C TYR A 122 4.86 -1.42 16.41
N ASN A 123 4.85 -1.89 17.66
CA ASN A 123 5.53 -1.21 18.76
C ASN A 123 7.07 -1.32 18.71
N SER A 124 7.61 -2.40 18.13
CA SER A 124 9.06 -2.67 18.16
C SER A 124 9.85 -1.98 17.04
N THR A 125 9.25 -1.70 15.89
CA THR A 125 9.91 -0.89 14.84
C THR A 125 8.91 0.04 14.13
N PRO A 126 8.57 1.19 14.73
CA PRO A 126 7.53 2.06 14.18
C PRO A 126 7.94 2.77 12.88
N ASN A 127 9.24 2.92 12.63
CA ASN A 127 9.77 3.73 11.53
C ASN A 127 10.41 2.87 10.45
N SER A 128 10.19 3.21 9.18
CA SER A 128 10.86 2.53 8.08
C SER A 128 12.26 3.06 7.81
N ARG A 129 13.19 2.16 7.48
CA ARG A 129 14.52 2.54 7.00
C ARG A 129 14.56 2.80 5.49
N VAL A 130 13.49 2.45 4.78
CA VAL A 130 13.36 2.59 3.34
C VAL A 130 11.97 3.09 3.01
N ASP A 131 11.85 4.19 2.30
CA ASP A 131 10.56 4.57 1.72
C ASP A 131 10.40 3.88 0.37
N ALA A 132 9.17 3.48 0.04
CA ALA A 132 8.79 2.95 -1.25
C ALA A 132 7.49 3.64 -1.67
N VAL A 133 7.55 4.41 -2.74
CA VAL A 133 6.45 5.28 -3.19
C VAL A 133 6.19 5.01 -4.65
N VAL A 134 4.92 4.80 -5.00
CA VAL A 134 4.50 4.76 -6.40
C VAL A 134 4.36 6.19 -6.88
N THR A 135 5.09 6.54 -7.94
CA THR A 135 5.23 7.91 -8.47
C THR A 135 4.52 8.10 -9.80
N ALA A 136 4.19 7.01 -10.49
CA ALA A 136 3.33 7.02 -11.67
C ALA A 136 2.62 5.66 -11.80
N THR A 137 1.39 5.67 -12.30
CA THR A 137 0.65 4.48 -12.72
C THR A 137 0.02 4.70 -14.08
N GLY A 138 -0.27 3.61 -14.78
CA GLY A 138 -1.08 3.61 -15.99
C GLY A 138 -1.89 2.33 -16.08
N TYR A 139 -3.15 2.42 -16.46
CA TYR A 139 -3.98 1.26 -16.77
C TYR A 139 -4.68 1.45 -18.11
N ASN A 140 -4.37 0.57 -19.06
CA ASN A 140 -5.00 0.57 -20.38
C ASN A 140 -6.23 -0.35 -20.34
N THR A 141 -7.43 0.22 -20.45
CA THR A 141 -8.69 -0.54 -20.37
C THR A 141 -8.91 -1.51 -21.54
N THR A 142 -8.26 -1.29 -22.68
CA THR A 142 -8.36 -2.14 -23.87
C THR A 142 -7.41 -3.33 -23.79
N THR A 143 -6.13 -3.09 -23.48
CA THR A 143 -5.12 -4.16 -23.40
C THR A 143 -5.06 -4.82 -22.02
N ARG A 144 -5.69 -4.20 -21.01
CA ARG A 144 -5.61 -4.55 -19.58
C ARG A 144 -4.20 -4.52 -19.01
N GLU A 145 -3.29 -3.81 -19.68
CA GLU A 145 -1.93 -3.58 -19.20
C GLU A 145 -1.94 -2.55 -18.07
N TYR A 146 -1.34 -2.90 -16.95
CA TYR A 146 -1.01 -2.02 -15.85
C TYR A 146 0.49 -1.75 -15.82
N THR A 147 0.88 -0.49 -15.65
CA THR A 147 2.26 -0.04 -15.43
C THR A 147 2.37 0.77 -14.16
N ALA A 148 3.54 0.71 -13.52
CA ALA A 148 3.85 1.57 -12.38
C ALA A 148 5.33 1.92 -12.31
N THR A 149 5.64 3.11 -11.82
CA THR A 149 6.99 3.57 -11.48
C THR A 149 7.10 3.74 -9.97
N ILE A 150 8.08 3.06 -9.38
CA ILE A 150 8.32 3.02 -7.94
C ILE A 150 9.65 3.70 -7.65
N GLN A 151 9.63 4.67 -6.75
CA GLN A 151 10.84 5.25 -6.18
C GLN A 151 11.04 4.70 -4.78
N THR A 152 12.24 4.18 -4.53
CA THR A 152 12.66 3.72 -3.21
C THR A 152 13.80 4.56 -2.69
N THR A 153 13.70 5.05 -1.46
CA THR A 153 14.68 5.95 -0.84
C THR A 153 15.18 5.34 0.46
N ALA A 154 16.50 5.26 0.63
CA ALA A 154 17.07 4.84 1.92
C ALA A 154 17.05 6.03 2.90
N ASN A 155 16.35 5.88 4.02
CA ASN A 155 16.25 6.93 5.06
C ASN A 155 17.49 6.98 5.97
N VAL A 156 18.30 5.93 5.92
CA VAL A 156 19.58 5.79 6.60
C VAL A 156 20.55 5.07 5.67
N THR A 157 21.86 5.15 5.92
CA THR A 157 22.82 4.33 5.17
C THR A 157 22.64 2.86 5.53
N LEU A 158 22.38 2.02 4.53
CA LEU A 158 22.15 0.59 4.67
C LEU A 158 23.29 -0.21 4.03
N THR A 159 23.50 -1.43 4.52
CA THR A 159 24.47 -2.38 3.97
C THR A 159 23.84 -3.75 3.73
N GLY A 160 24.33 -4.43 2.70
CA GLY A 160 23.92 -5.78 2.31
C GLY A 160 23.23 -5.80 0.95
N GLN A 161 22.40 -6.81 0.72
CA GLN A 161 21.57 -6.91 -0.48
C GLN A 161 20.13 -6.61 -0.11
N TYR A 162 19.50 -5.72 -0.87
CA TYR A 162 18.08 -5.41 -0.75
C TYR A 162 17.39 -5.80 -2.04
N LYS A 163 16.19 -6.35 -1.89
CA LYS A 163 15.35 -6.81 -3.00
C LYS A 163 14.00 -6.16 -2.91
N ILE A 164 13.34 -6.08 -4.06
CA ILE A 164 11.98 -5.57 -4.19
C ILE A 164 11.13 -6.61 -4.89
N VAL A 165 9.95 -6.90 -4.34
CA VAL A 165 8.98 -7.84 -4.91
C VAL A 165 7.64 -7.15 -5.08
N TYR A 166 6.95 -7.44 -6.17
CA TYR A 166 5.63 -6.89 -6.48
C TYR A 166 4.61 -8.01 -6.58
N VAL A 167 3.63 -8.00 -5.68
CA VAL A 167 2.55 -9.00 -5.64
C VAL A 167 1.25 -8.33 -6.02
N LEU A 168 0.67 -8.74 -7.15
CA LEU A 168 -0.67 -8.32 -7.53
C LEU A 168 -1.69 -9.16 -6.75
N THR A 169 -2.59 -8.50 -6.03
CA THR A 169 -3.71 -9.11 -5.33
C THR A 169 -5.05 -8.69 -5.93
N GLU A 170 -6.10 -9.48 -5.71
CA GLU A 170 -7.48 -9.11 -6.02
C GLU A 170 -8.37 -9.22 -4.78
N ASP A 171 -9.16 -8.17 -4.57
CA ASP A 171 -10.13 -8.04 -3.49
C ASP A 171 -11.57 -8.37 -3.96
N ASN A 172 -12.52 -8.48 -3.04
CA ASN A 172 -13.94 -8.62 -3.30
C ASN A 172 -14.34 -9.79 -4.23
N VAL A 173 -13.62 -10.92 -4.16
CA VAL A 173 -13.92 -12.08 -5.00
C VAL A 173 -14.86 -13.03 -4.25
N VAL A 174 -16.05 -13.24 -4.80
CA VAL A 174 -17.06 -14.14 -4.19
C VAL A 174 -16.79 -15.58 -4.61
N TYR A 175 -16.58 -16.49 -3.65
CA TYR A 175 -16.39 -17.92 -3.91
C TYR A 175 -16.77 -18.77 -2.69
N PRO A 176 -17.20 -20.03 -2.86
CA PRO A 176 -17.49 -20.91 -1.72
C PRO A 176 -16.32 -21.11 -0.75
N GLN A 177 -16.58 -20.88 0.53
CA GLN A 177 -15.62 -21.12 1.62
C GLN A 177 -16.20 -22.12 2.62
N TYR A 178 -15.40 -23.11 3.01
CA TYR A 178 -15.75 -24.05 4.07
C TYR A 178 -15.48 -23.46 5.46
N PHE A 179 -16.37 -23.71 6.42
CA PHE A 179 -16.28 -23.24 7.79
C PHE A 179 -16.31 -24.39 8.80
N TYR A 180 -15.44 -24.33 9.80
CA TYR A 180 -15.63 -25.04 11.07
C TYR A 180 -16.40 -24.16 12.06
N ALA A 181 -17.05 -24.80 13.04
CA ALA A 181 -17.90 -24.14 14.02
C ALA A 181 -17.18 -23.03 14.81
N SER A 182 -15.87 -23.18 15.02
CA SER A 182 -15.03 -22.19 15.72
C SER A 182 -14.76 -20.92 14.90
N CYS A 183 -14.96 -20.98 13.58
CA CYS A 183 -14.64 -19.90 12.65
C CYS A 183 -15.86 -19.38 11.88
N GLY A 184 -17.03 -19.95 12.13
CA GLY A 184 -18.32 -19.49 11.62
C GLY A 184 -19.42 -20.54 11.78
N SER A 185 -20.65 -20.10 11.62
CA SER A 185 -21.86 -20.94 11.75
C SER A 185 -22.87 -20.55 10.66
N PRO A 186 -23.55 -21.51 10.01
CA PRO A 186 -23.45 -22.97 10.18
C PRO A 186 -22.12 -23.57 9.68
N VAL A 187 -21.79 -24.79 10.12
CA VAL A 187 -20.65 -25.57 9.58
C VAL A 187 -20.95 -26.00 8.15
N GLY A 188 -19.98 -25.87 7.25
CA GLY A 188 -20.13 -26.26 5.85
C GLY A 188 -19.66 -25.17 4.88
N TYR A 189 -20.05 -25.31 3.62
CA TYR A 189 -19.75 -24.32 2.58
C TYR A 189 -20.74 -23.16 2.60
N HIS A 190 -20.20 -21.94 2.50
CA HIS A 190 -20.94 -20.69 2.34
C HIS A 190 -20.57 -20.11 0.98
N ASN A 191 -21.55 -19.99 0.08
CA ASN A 191 -21.31 -19.66 -1.34
C ASN A 191 -21.14 -18.17 -1.61
N ASP A 192 -21.48 -17.32 -0.64
CA ASP A 192 -21.47 -15.86 -0.68
C ASP A 192 -20.27 -15.27 0.05
N TYR A 193 -19.28 -16.10 0.40
CA TYR A 193 -18.08 -15.64 1.08
C TYR A 193 -17.23 -14.75 0.17
N VAL A 194 -16.83 -13.58 0.70
CA VAL A 194 -16.02 -12.59 -0.01
C VAL A 194 -14.56 -12.76 0.39
N HIS A 195 -13.72 -13.10 -0.57
CA HIS A 195 -12.28 -13.22 -0.41
C HIS A 195 -11.58 -11.89 -0.74
N MET A 196 -10.58 -11.55 0.08
CA MET A 196 -9.78 -10.33 -0.01
C MET A 196 -8.29 -10.67 -0.18
N ASP A 197 -7.52 -9.75 -0.74
CA ASP A 197 -6.06 -9.79 -0.85
C ASP A 197 -5.51 -11.08 -1.50
N ILE A 198 -6.28 -11.71 -2.39
CA ILE A 198 -5.90 -12.96 -3.04
C ILE A 198 -4.68 -12.73 -3.91
N ALA A 199 -3.55 -13.37 -3.63
CA ALA A 199 -2.37 -13.28 -4.49
C ALA A 199 -2.66 -13.88 -5.87
N ARG A 200 -2.43 -13.07 -6.91
CA ARG A 200 -2.73 -13.45 -8.30
C ARG A 200 -1.50 -13.50 -9.21
N ILE A 201 -0.47 -12.70 -8.94
CA ILE A 201 0.80 -12.69 -9.68
C ILE A 201 1.90 -12.18 -8.75
N VAL A 202 3.07 -12.79 -8.77
CA VAL A 202 4.33 -12.14 -8.34
C VAL A 202 5.07 -11.70 -9.60
N ILE A 203 5.02 -10.40 -9.90
CA ILE A 203 5.31 -9.85 -11.23
C ILE A 203 6.77 -10.11 -11.64
N ASN A 204 7.68 -10.01 -10.68
CA ASN A 204 9.11 -10.17 -10.88
C ASN A 204 9.67 -11.46 -10.26
N GLY A 205 8.83 -12.50 -10.15
CA GLY A 205 9.19 -13.81 -9.62
C GLY A 205 9.17 -13.90 -8.10
N ALA A 206 9.17 -15.12 -7.57
CA ALA A 206 8.88 -15.41 -6.15
C ALA A 206 9.79 -14.72 -5.13
N THR A 207 11.01 -14.36 -5.50
CA THR A 207 11.94 -13.62 -4.63
C THR A 207 12.16 -12.18 -5.09
N GLY A 208 11.42 -11.73 -6.09
CA GLY A 208 11.59 -10.42 -6.70
C GLY A 208 12.95 -10.19 -7.37
N GLU A 209 13.28 -8.92 -7.57
CA GLU A 209 14.51 -8.47 -8.22
C GLU A 209 15.47 -7.79 -7.24
N ASN A 210 16.74 -7.67 -7.63
CA ASN A 210 17.71 -6.89 -6.86
C ASN A 210 17.40 -5.39 -6.94
N LEU A 211 17.31 -4.75 -5.78
CA LEU A 211 17.13 -3.31 -5.63
C LEU A 211 18.47 -2.62 -5.42
N ASN A 212 19.27 -3.10 -4.47
CA ASN A 212 20.60 -2.60 -4.17
C ASN A 212 21.52 -3.74 -3.70
N THR A 213 22.80 -3.66 -4.03
CA THR A 213 23.85 -4.53 -3.49
C THR A 213 24.99 -3.69 -2.93
N GLY A 214 25.44 -4.00 -1.72
CA GLY A 214 26.54 -3.32 -1.06
C GLY A 214 26.05 -2.20 -0.15
N THR A 215 26.56 -0.98 -0.36
CA THR A 215 26.16 0.19 0.42
C THR A 215 25.06 0.96 -0.32
N TRP A 216 23.95 1.19 0.36
CA TRP A 216 22.88 2.09 -0.07
C TRP A 216 22.94 3.34 0.80
N ASN A 217 23.39 4.46 0.22
CA ASN A 217 23.61 5.68 0.99
C ASN A 217 22.28 6.33 1.40
N GLN A 218 22.24 6.96 2.57
CA GLN A 218 21.11 7.78 2.99
C GLN A 218 20.72 8.79 1.89
N ASN A 219 19.41 8.95 1.68
CA ASN A 219 18.75 9.78 0.67
C ASN A 219 18.99 9.36 -0.78
N GLN A 220 19.71 8.26 -1.03
CA GLN A 220 19.86 7.74 -2.37
C GLN A 220 18.54 7.11 -2.83
N VAL A 221 18.02 7.63 -3.95
CA VAL A 221 16.80 7.14 -4.59
C VAL A 221 17.15 6.11 -5.68
N ILE A 222 16.42 5.01 -5.69
CA ILE A 222 16.46 3.99 -6.76
C ILE A 222 15.07 3.91 -7.38
N THR A 223 14.99 3.99 -8.71
CA THR A 223 13.72 3.92 -9.44
C THR A 223 13.59 2.60 -10.17
N LYS A 224 12.43 1.96 -10.04
CA LYS A 224 12.04 0.76 -10.78
C LYS A 224 10.73 1.00 -11.51
N SER A 225 10.50 0.26 -12.59
CA SER A 225 9.22 0.27 -13.30
C SER A 225 8.77 -1.15 -13.59
N ILE A 226 7.47 -1.37 -13.53
CA ILE A 226 6.84 -2.66 -13.79
C ILE A 226 5.77 -2.53 -14.87
N SER A 227 5.53 -3.62 -15.58
CA SER A 227 4.34 -3.81 -16.43
C SER A 227 3.78 -5.21 -16.19
N THR A 228 2.46 -5.34 -16.18
CA THR A 228 1.76 -6.63 -16.17
C THR A 228 0.40 -6.52 -16.83
N ILE A 229 -0.11 -7.63 -17.38
CA ILE A 229 -1.44 -7.68 -17.99
C ILE A 229 -2.39 -8.39 -17.02
N LEU A 230 -3.49 -7.74 -16.67
CA LEU A 230 -4.51 -8.33 -15.82
C LEU A 230 -5.33 -9.35 -16.62
N ASP A 231 -5.52 -10.54 -16.08
CA ASP A 231 -6.37 -11.57 -16.67
C ASP A 231 -7.79 -11.04 -16.92
N ALA A 232 -8.41 -11.46 -18.01
CA ALA A 232 -9.73 -10.97 -18.42
C ALA A 232 -10.84 -11.24 -17.39
N SER A 233 -10.70 -12.27 -16.55
CA SER A 233 -11.65 -12.62 -15.50
C SER A 233 -11.59 -11.70 -14.28
N TRP A 234 -10.55 -10.87 -14.14
CA TRP A 234 -10.33 -10.05 -12.94
C TRP A 234 -11.03 -8.70 -13.07
N VAL A 235 -11.47 -8.15 -11.95
CA VAL A 235 -12.05 -6.81 -11.87
C VAL A 235 -10.94 -5.81 -11.54
N PRO A 236 -10.52 -4.92 -12.48
CA PRO A 236 -9.35 -4.07 -12.26
C PRO A 236 -9.45 -3.15 -11.04
N ALA A 237 -10.65 -2.67 -10.71
CA ALA A 237 -10.90 -1.84 -9.52
C ALA A 237 -10.69 -2.59 -8.20
N ASN A 238 -10.69 -3.93 -8.22
CA ASN A 238 -10.39 -4.77 -7.07
C ASN A 238 -8.91 -5.18 -7.03
N CYS A 239 -8.13 -4.88 -8.06
CA CYS A 239 -6.75 -5.28 -8.14
C CYS A 239 -5.82 -4.26 -7.47
N ASN A 240 -4.83 -4.75 -6.76
CA ASN A 240 -3.82 -3.94 -6.11
C ASN A 240 -2.43 -4.50 -6.37
N VAL A 241 -1.42 -3.63 -6.46
CA VAL A 241 -0.02 -4.03 -6.44
C VAL A 241 0.56 -3.75 -5.07
N ASN A 242 1.04 -4.81 -4.42
CA ASN A 242 1.72 -4.78 -3.14
C ASN A 242 3.23 -4.82 -3.38
N ILE A 243 3.92 -3.74 -3.05
CA ILE A 243 5.37 -3.60 -3.16
C ILE A 243 5.97 -3.91 -1.79
N ILE A 244 6.93 -4.82 -1.76
CA ILE A 244 7.66 -5.17 -0.54
C ILE A 244 9.14 -4.98 -0.81
N VAL A 245 9.77 -4.10 -0.04
CA VAL A 245 11.23 -3.96 0.01
C VAL A 245 11.75 -4.72 1.22
N TYR A 246 12.73 -5.59 1.01
CA TYR A 246 13.27 -6.43 2.06
C TYR A 246 14.78 -6.60 1.94
N LYS A 247 15.44 -6.80 3.10
CA LYS A 247 16.86 -7.16 3.16
C LYS A 247 16.99 -8.64 2.86
N ASP A 248 17.78 -8.99 1.86
CA ASP A 248 17.92 -10.37 1.40
C ASP A 248 18.62 -11.26 2.44
N SER A 249 18.31 -12.54 2.38
CA SER A 249 18.82 -13.60 3.24
C SER A 249 18.89 -14.92 2.46
N SER A 250 19.49 -15.97 3.03
CA SER A 250 19.55 -17.29 2.39
C SER A 250 18.17 -17.87 2.10
N ASP A 251 17.24 -17.68 3.04
CA ASP A 251 15.85 -18.09 2.89
C ASP A 251 14.95 -16.87 2.86
N LEU A 252 13.97 -16.88 1.96
CA LEU A 252 13.02 -15.77 1.81
C LEU A 252 12.28 -15.47 3.12
N PHE A 253 11.99 -16.51 3.88
CA PHE A 253 11.39 -16.40 5.21
C PHE A 253 12.17 -15.46 6.15
N PHE A 254 13.50 -15.43 6.06
CA PHE A 254 14.37 -14.57 6.89
C PHE A 254 14.75 -13.26 6.19
N GLY A 255 14.21 -13.00 5.01
CA GLY A 255 14.43 -11.76 4.27
C GLY A 255 13.62 -10.62 4.88
N THR A 256 14.10 -10.04 5.98
CA THR A 256 13.37 -9.04 6.77
C THR A 256 12.88 -7.89 5.92
N VAL A 257 11.56 -7.66 5.95
CA VAL A 257 10.92 -6.53 5.28
C VAL A 257 11.40 -5.22 5.91
N GLU A 258 11.60 -4.19 5.10
CA GLU A 258 11.84 -2.81 5.55
C GLU A 258 10.60 -1.95 5.36
N GLN A 259 9.85 -2.18 4.29
CA GLN A 259 8.69 -1.40 3.91
C GLN A 259 7.74 -2.20 3.03
N GLY A 260 6.44 -2.02 3.29
CA GLY A 260 5.35 -2.44 2.41
C GLY A 260 4.68 -1.23 1.75
N THR A 261 4.03 -1.40 0.60
CA THR A 261 3.20 -0.35 -0.05
C THR A 261 2.10 -1.04 -0.84
N LYS A 262 0.84 -0.60 -0.72
CA LYS A 262 -0.28 -1.08 -1.55
C LYS A 262 -0.72 0.06 -2.46
N GLN A 263 -0.91 -0.25 -3.73
CA GLN A 263 -1.39 0.69 -4.75
C GLN A 263 -2.51 0.03 -5.56
N GLY A 264 -3.68 0.66 -5.62
CA GLY A 264 -4.77 0.18 -6.47
C GLY A 264 -4.43 0.35 -7.95
N VAL A 265 -4.78 -0.65 -8.77
CA VAL A 265 -4.47 -0.67 -10.22
C VAL A 265 -5.16 0.48 -10.97
N THR A 266 -6.39 0.80 -10.60
CA THR A 266 -7.15 1.92 -11.19
C THR A 266 -7.01 3.22 -10.41
N SER A 267 -6.27 3.22 -9.30
CA SER A 267 -6.05 4.41 -8.50
C SER A 267 -4.96 5.27 -9.14
N LEU A 268 -5.26 6.54 -9.38
CA LEU A 268 -4.28 7.49 -9.88
C LEU A 268 -3.21 7.77 -8.81
N VAL A 269 -1.97 7.94 -9.27
CA VAL A 269 -0.89 8.51 -8.44
C VAL A 269 -1.02 10.02 -8.45
N GLY A 270 -0.68 10.66 -7.34
CA GLY A 270 -0.77 12.11 -7.22
C GLY A 270 -1.06 12.58 -5.80
N ILE A 271 -1.27 11.64 -4.87
CA ILE A 271 -1.41 11.96 -3.45
C ILE A 271 -0.07 12.20 -2.79
N THR A 272 0.42 13.44 -2.86
CA THR A 272 1.64 13.84 -2.16
C THR A 272 1.30 14.32 -0.76
N SER A 273 1.94 13.72 0.26
CA SER A 273 1.96 14.29 1.61
C SER A 273 2.82 15.55 1.61
N ASN A 274 2.21 16.72 1.76
CA ASN A 274 2.91 17.99 1.57
C ASN A 274 3.75 18.43 2.77
N ASN A 275 3.59 17.81 3.96
CA ASN A 275 4.39 18.07 5.16
C ASN A 275 4.10 17.02 6.26
N ASN A 276 5.09 16.74 7.12
CA ASN A 276 4.95 15.88 8.31
C ASN A 276 4.27 16.54 9.51
N GLU A 277 3.69 17.73 9.34
CA GLU A 277 2.86 18.33 10.37
C GLU A 277 1.47 17.71 10.32
N VAL A 278 1.09 17.05 11.43
CA VAL A 278 -0.25 16.51 11.61
C VAL A 278 -1.23 17.69 11.64
N PRO A 279 -2.13 17.81 10.64
CA PRO A 279 -3.09 18.91 10.61
C PRO A 279 -4.00 18.86 11.83
N GLU A 280 -4.44 20.01 12.33
CA GLU A 280 -5.36 20.03 13.49
C GLU A 280 -6.80 19.69 13.10
N LYS A 281 -7.16 19.86 11.82
CA LYS A 281 -8.54 19.72 11.34
C LYS A 281 -8.60 19.04 9.97
N TYR A 282 -9.75 18.40 9.73
CA TYR A 282 -10.13 18.00 8.38
C TYR A 282 -10.36 19.26 7.53
N SER A 283 -9.91 19.22 6.28
CA SER A 283 -10.25 20.26 5.30
C SER A 283 -10.26 19.70 3.90
N LEU A 284 -11.15 20.20 3.06
CA LEU A 284 -11.08 20.06 1.62
C LEU A 284 -10.90 21.47 1.05
N ASN A 285 -9.86 21.69 0.24
CA ASN A 285 -9.62 22.99 -0.39
C ASN A 285 -10.32 23.08 -1.73
N GLN A 286 -10.59 24.33 -2.16
CA GLN A 286 -11.03 24.60 -3.52
C GLN A 286 -9.92 24.19 -4.49
N ASN A 287 -10.27 23.46 -5.56
CA ASN A 287 -9.31 23.09 -6.58
C ASN A 287 -8.70 24.35 -7.21
N TYR A 288 -7.41 24.30 -7.55
CA TYR A 288 -6.73 25.41 -8.22
C TYR A 288 -5.88 24.90 -9.39
N PRO A 289 -5.97 25.52 -10.58
CA PRO A 289 -6.90 26.59 -10.94
C PRO A 289 -8.38 26.15 -10.95
N ASN A 290 -9.32 27.08 -10.77
CA ASN A 290 -10.75 26.85 -11.01
C ASN A 290 -11.40 28.13 -11.56
N PRO A 291 -11.92 28.15 -12.81
CA PRO A 291 -11.98 27.03 -13.77
C PRO A 291 -10.61 26.48 -14.19
N PHE A 292 -10.56 25.24 -14.66
CA PHE A 292 -9.31 24.56 -15.04
C PHE A 292 -9.31 24.06 -16.50
N ASN A 293 -8.11 23.88 -17.07
CA ASN A 293 -7.90 23.37 -18.43
C ASN A 293 -6.49 22.78 -18.63
N PRO A 294 -6.34 21.48 -18.99
CA PRO A 294 -7.23 20.38 -18.62
C PRO A 294 -6.93 19.89 -17.20
N THR A 295 -5.90 20.41 -16.53
CA THR A 295 -5.47 19.95 -15.21
C THR A 295 -5.77 20.94 -14.10
N THR A 296 -6.07 20.41 -12.92
CA THR A 296 -6.19 21.17 -11.67
C THR A 296 -5.63 20.34 -10.53
N ASN A 297 -5.46 21.00 -9.39
CA ASN A 297 -5.00 20.36 -8.19
C ASN A 297 -6.02 20.52 -7.05
N ILE A 298 -6.29 19.47 -6.27
CA ILE A 298 -7.16 19.47 -5.08
C ILE A 298 -6.31 19.19 -3.85
N GLN A 299 -6.35 20.08 -2.86
CA GLN A 299 -5.68 19.85 -1.58
C GLN A 299 -6.68 19.48 -0.50
N PHE A 300 -6.30 18.59 0.41
CA PHE A 300 -7.10 18.28 1.59
C PHE A 300 -6.22 17.90 2.78
N THR A 301 -6.76 17.95 3.98
CA THR A 301 -6.05 17.54 5.20
C THR A 301 -6.90 16.56 5.98
N ILE A 302 -6.25 15.57 6.61
CA ILE A 302 -6.88 14.70 7.60
C ILE A 302 -6.04 14.72 8.89
N PRO A 303 -6.63 15.05 10.05
CA PRO A 303 -5.92 15.19 11.31
C PRO A 303 -5.70 13.85 12.02
N LYS A 304 -6.33 12.79 11.52
CA LYS A 304 -6.27 11.44 12.07
C LYS A 304 -6.24 10.44 10.94
N ASP A 305 -5.43 9.42 11.15
CA ASP A 305 -5.43 8.17 10.41
C ASP A 305 -6.87 7.67 10.23
N GLY A 306 -7.28 7.39 8.99
CA GLY A 306 -8.63 6.96 8.70
C GLY A 306 -8.82 6.45 7.28
N PHE A 307 -9.94 5.76 7.05
CA PHE A 307 -10.39 5.45 5.70
C PHE A 307 -10.89 6.74 5.03
N VAL A 308 -10.34 7.04 3.86
CA VAL A 308 -10.60 8.26 3.11
C VAL A 308 -11.05 7.90 1.70
N THR A 309 -12.12 8.55 1.27
CA THR A 309 -12.57 8.51 -0.12
C THR A 309 -12.56 9.91 -0.72
N LEU A 310 -11.97 10.08 -1.90
CA LEU A 310 -12.10 11.28 -2.72
C LEU A 310 -12.67 10.88 -4.08
N ARG A 311 -13.91 11.29 -4.34
CA ARG A 311 -14.66 10.91 -5.55
C ARG A 311 -15.12 12.14 -6.30
N VAL A 312 -15.04 12.09 -7.63
CA VAL A 312 -15.54 13.13 -8.55
C VAL A 312 -16.81 12.66 -9.22
N PHE A 313 -17.79 13.55 -9.31
CA PHE A 313 -19.10 13.34 -9.89
C PHE A 313 -19.40 14.40 -10.96
N ASN A 314 -20.19 14.06 -11.97
CA ASN A 314 -20.70 15.03 -12.93
C ASN A 314 -21.93 15.78 -12.39
N SER A 315 -22.47 16.71 -13.18
CA SER A 315 -23.66 17.50 -12.82
C SER A 315 -24.93 16.68 -12.59
N SER A 316 -25.00 15.46 -13.14
CA SER A 316 -26.11 14.51 -12.92
C SER A 316 -25.91 13.62 -11.69
N GLY A 317 -24.81 13.80 -10.94
CA GLY A 317 -24.48 12.98 -9.77
C GLY A 317 -23.88 11.61 -10.09
N GLN A 318 -23.52 11.35 -11.35
CA GLN A 318 -22.85 10.09 -11.71
C GLN A 318 -21.39 10.16 -11.29
N LEU A 319 -20.87 9.08 -10.70
CA LEU A 319 -19.46 8.92 -10.37
C LEU A 319 -18.64 8.92 -11.66
N VAL A 320 -17.69 9.83 -11.73
CA VAL A 320 -16.75 10.00 -12.86
C VAL A 320 -15.43 9.34 -12.52
N GLU A 321 -14.91 9.57 -11.32
CA GLU A 321 -13.57 9.12 -10.93
C GLU A 321 -13.44 8.98 -9.41
N THR A 322 -12.53 8.11 -8.98
CA THR A 322 -12.15 7.91 -7.58
C THR A 322 -10.63 8.08 -7.45
N TYR A 323 -10.19 9.09 -6.72
CA TYR A 323 -8.75 9.41 -6.54
C TYR A 323 -8.15 8.70 -5.33
N THR A 324 -8.93 8.53 -4.27
CA THR A 324 -8.58 7.65 -3.14
C THR A 324 -9.82 6.93 -2.66
N ASP A 325 -9.63 5.69 -2.22
CA ASP A 325 -10.64 4.83 -1.61
C ASP A 325 -9.93 3.82 -0.72
N GLY A 326 -9.38 4.33 0.37
CA GLY A 326 -8.45 3.55 1.17
C GLY A 326 -8.05 4.24 2.45
N PHE A 327 -7.27 3.53 3.26
CA PHE A 327 -6.73 4.12 4.47
C PHE A 327 -5.61 5.11 4.17
N MET A 328 -5.61 6.22 4.90
CA MET A 328 -4.60 7.28 4.81
C MET A 328 -4.20 7.71 6.22
N SER A 329 -2.90 7.95 6.41
CA SER A 329 -2.35 8.49 7.66
C SER A 329 -2.72 9.96 7.86
N ALA A 330 -2.64 10.48 9.07
CA ALA A 330 -2.82 11.90 9.32
C ALA A 330 -1.81 12.72 8.50
N GLY A 331 -2.29 13.71 7.74
CA GLY A 331 -1.44 14.42 6.79
C GLY A 331 -2.19 15.42 5.91
N SER A 332 -1.39 16.20 5.19
CA SER A 332 -1.86 17.13 4.16
C SER A 332 -1.60 16.53 2.79
N TYR A 333 -2.65 16.41 1.99
CA TYR A 333 -2.63 15.68 0.74
C TYR A 333 -2.93 16.59 -0.44
N ASN A 334 -2.28 16.28 -1.55
CA ASN A 334 -2.48 16.94 -2.83
C ASN A 334 -3.08 15.97 -3.83
N VAL A 335 -3.88 16.37 -4.80
CA VAL A 335 -4.42 15.46 -5.82
C VAL A 335 -4.44 16.15 -7.16
N ASP A 336 -3.68 15.63 -8.11
CA ASP A 336 -3.72 16.11 -9.48
C ASP A 336 -4.90 15.49 -10.23
N VAL A 337 -5.75 16.37 -10.78
CA VAL A 337 -6.95 16.03 -11.54
C VAL A 337 -6.65 16.32 -13.00
N ASP A 338 -6.81 15.30 -13.86
CA ASP A 338 -6.71 15.44 -15.31
C ASP A 338 -8.09 15.31 -15.97
N GLY A 339 -8.60 16.42 -16.49
CA GLY A 339 -9.87 16.53 -17.21
C GLY A 339 -9.75 16.24 -18.71
N THR A 340 -8.63 15.72 -19.22
CA THR A 340 -8.40 15.52 -20.66
C THR A 340 -9.48 14.64 -21.31
N GLN A 341 -10.01 13.64 -20.60
CA GLN A 341 -11.09 12.76 -21.10
C GLN A 341 -12.50 13.24 -20.75
N LEU A 342 -12.63 14.38 -20.06
CA LEU A 342 -13.90 14.93 -19.59
C LEU A 342 -14.42 16.02 -20.52
N SER A 343 -15.75 16.24 -20.55
CA SER A 343 -16.34 17.35 -21.32
C SER A 343 -16.29 18.65 -20.53
N SER A 344 -16.28 19.81 -21.20
CA SER A 344 -16.46 21.10 -20.51
C SER A 344 -17.75 21.08 -19.70
N GLY A 345 -17.69 21.50 -18.44
CA GLY A 345 -18.84 21.38 -17.56
C GLY A 345 -18.52 21.55 -16.08
N ILE A 346 -19.55 21.34 -15.28
CA ILE A 346 -19.49 21.42 -13.82
C ILE A 346 -19.33 20.01 -13.26
N TYR A 347 -18.37 19.87 -12.36
CA TYR A 347 -18.10 18.65 -11.62
C TYR A 347 -18.11 18.93 -10.12
N PHE A 348 -18.37 17.90 -9.34
CA PHE A 348 -18.36 17.95 -7.88
C PHE A 348 -17.39 16.91 -7.35
N TYR A 349 -16.55 17.28 -6.39
CA TYR A 349 -15.68 16.33 -5.72
C TYR A 349 -16.02 16.28 -4.24
N THR A 350 -16.11 15.06 -3.71
CA THR A 350 -16.49 14.80 -2.32
C THR A 350 -15.37 14.06 -1.62
N LEU A 351 -14.87 14.64 -0.53
CA LEU A 351 -13.99 13.97 0.42
C LEU A 351 -14.83 13.41 1.56
N THR A 352 -14.64 12.13 1.89
CA THR A 352 -15.21 11.51 3.10
C THR A 352 -14.06 10.91 3.91
N ALA A 353 -13.95 11.24 5.19
CA ALA A 353 -12.94 10.73 6.11
C ALA A 353 -13.52 10.61 7.53
N GLY A 354 -13.87 9.40 7.96
CA GLY A 354 -14.67 9.20 9.19
C GLY A 354 -16.01 9.95 9.11
N ASP A 355 -16.32 10.78 10.11
CA ASP A 355 -17.53 11.61 10.13
C ASP A 355 -17.42 12.88 9.27
N PHE A 356 -16.21 13.22 8.80
CA PHE A 356 -16.01 14.37 7.94
C PHE A 356 -16.47 14.07 6.51
N ARG A 357 -17.35 14.92 5.98
CA ARG A 357 -17.75 14.88 4.58
C ARG A 357 -17.89 16.30 4.04
N GLU A 358 -17.11 16.62 3.02
CA GLU A 358 -17.18 17.92 2.36
C GLU A 358 -17.22 17.72 0.84
N THR A 359 -18.08 18.50 0.17
CA THR A 359 -18.20 18.51 -1.28
C THR A 359 -17.88 19.90 -1.80
N LYS A 360 -17.07 19.98 -2.86
CA LYS A 360 -16.81 21.23 -3.58
C LYS A 360 -17.07 21.07 -5.07
N LYS A 361 -17.22 22.23 -5.73
CA LYS A 361 -17.54 22.35 -7.15
C LYS A 361 -16.30 22.77 -7.92
N MET A 362 -16.04 22.15 -9.05
CA MET A 362 -15.02 22.56 -10.01
C MET A 362 -15.61 22.73 -11.41
N ILE A 363 -14.98 23.57 -12.23
CA ILE A 363 -15.44 23.92 -13.57
C ILE A 363 -14.33 23.60 -14.55
N LEU A 364 -14.57 22.65 -15.46
CA LEU A 364 -13.66 22.34 -16.57
C LEU A 364 -14.06 23.20 -17.79
N ILE A 365 -13.10 23.92 -18.36
CA ILE A 365 -13.27 24.66 -19.61
C ILE A 365 -12.23 24.14 -20.60
N LYS A 366 -12.67 23.51 -21.68
CA LYS A 366 -11.84 23.18 -22.84
C LYS A 366 -11.88 24.27 -23.90
#